data_AF-D5H7D5-F1
#
_entry.id   AF-D5H7D5-F1
#
_cell.length_a   1.000
_cell.length_b   1.000
_cell.length_c   1.000
_cell.angle_alpha   90.00
_cell.angle_beta   90.00
_cell.angle_gamma   90.00
#
_symmetry.space_group_name_H-M   'P 1'
#
loop_
_entity.id
_entity.type
_entity.pdbx_description
1 polymer ?
#
loop_
_entity_poly.entity_id
_entity_poly.type
_entity_poly.pdbx_seq_one_letter_code
_entity_poly.pdbx_strand_id
1 'polypeptide(L)'
;MERVGGRGGGHGGRKLLARSRSEPYGTGRESFRCGGFSRRGRGLSRPLANEIVNSSSRTGGHPCCGAEPGGGLGEYLKSTVPCSILWRAGCPVGLRSVCLTYPVARMPTTQTTKISQLLDPEHVRIGLAEPSKNAVIDALVDVLAGHGAISRLDDVRAAIFAREEKMSTGVGKGLGLPHAKTPAASNTVAAFATTDEPVDFGAVDDVPVQILLLLVGPEEHKSQHVKILGRISRLVSREPLRERLLDAETPKAVIKTLREGEAALRS
;
A
#
# COMPACT_ATOMS: atom_id res chain seq x y z
N MET A 1 26.14 25.18 -79.37
CA MET A 1 24.70 24.85 -79.47
C MET A 1 24.37 24.08 -78.20
N GLU A 2 23.50 24.47 -77.27
CA GLU A 2 22.53 25.55 -77.08
C GLU A 2 22.35 25.67 -75.54
N ARG A 3 22.51 26.88 -74.98
CA ARG A 3 21.47 27.74 -74.34
C ARG A 3 20.91 27.24 -72.99
N VAL A 4 21.12 28.03 -71.90
CA VAL A 4 20.14 28.92 -71.20
C VAL A 4 19.10 28.09 -70.41
N GLY A 5 18.83 28.23 -69.10
CA GLY A 5 18.81 29.39 -68.20
C GLY A 5 17.37 29.60 -67.67
N GLY A 6 17.18 29.77 -66.35
CA GLY A 6 15.91 30.18 -65.69
C GLY A 6 15.84 29.63 -64.26
N ARG A 7 15.97 30.35 -63.14
CA ARG A 7 15.30 31.58 -62.59
C ARG A 7 13.79 31.45 -62.35
N GLY A 8 13.41 31.68 -61.07
CA GLY A 8 12.07 31.99 -60.54
C GLY A 8 11.92 31.33 -59.16
N GLY A 9 11.98 32.01 -58.00
CA GLY A 9 11.15 33.15 -57.56
C GLY A 9 9.81 32.57 -57.06
N GLY A 10 9.47 32.48 -55.77
CA GLY A 10 9.34 33.55 -54.78
C GLY A 10 7.84 33.81 -54.51
N HIS A 11 7.49 34.18 -53.26
CA HIS A 11 6.16 34.47 -52.66
C HIS A 11 5.62 33.30 -51.81
N GLY A 12 5.40 33.41 -50.49
CA GLY A 12 5.13 34.56 -49.64
C GLY A 12 3.64 34.60 -49.30
N GLY A 13 3.27 34.56 -48.01
CA GLY A 13 1.88 34.81 -47.62
C GLY A 13 1.45 34.22 -46.29
N ARG A 14 1.75 34.95 -45.21
CA ARG A 14 1.07 34.81 -43.92
C ARG A 14 -0.44 35.03 -44.11
N LYS A 15 -1.27 34.28 -43.40
CA LYS A 15 -2.57 34.77 -42.91
C LYS A 15 -2.66 34.57 -41.41
N LEU A 16 -2.31 35.64 -40.69
CA LEU A 16 -2.89 36.01 -39.42
C LEU A 16 -4.21 36.73 -39.72
N LEU A 17 -5.32 36.29 -39.15
CA LEU A 17 -6.57 37.05 -38.89
C LEU A 17 -7.57 36.05 -38.28
N ALA A 18 -8.39 36.34 -37.28
CA ALA A 18 -8.40 37.35 -36.25
C ALA A 18 -9.43 36.91 -35.18
N ARG A 19 -9.17 37.37 -33.95
CA ARG A 19 -10.06 37.57 -32.80
C ARG A 19 -11.58 37.72 -33.04
N SER A 20 -12.35 37.11 -32.12
CA SER A 20 -13.47 37.72 -31.36
C SER A 20 -13.77 36.79 -30.15
N ARG A 21 -13.50 37.15 -28.87
CA ARG A 21 -14.36 37.92 -27.92
C ARG A 21 -15.85 37.67 -28.19
N SER A 22 -16.73 37.24 -27.29
CA SER A 22 -16.96 37.46 -25.84
C SER A 22 -18.24 36.65 -25.51
N GLU A 23 -18.51 36.03 -24.36
CA GLU A 23 -18.87 36.57 -23.04
C GLU A 23 -19.25 35.39 -22.10
N PRO A 24 -19.31 35.63 -20.77
CA PRO A 24 -19.61 34.63 -19.75
C PRO A 24 -21.09 34.61 -19.34
N TYR A 25 -21.64 33.42 -19.10
CA TYR A 25 -22.79 33.19 -18.21
C TYR A 25 -22.25 32.36 -17.04
N GLY A 26 -22.56 32.60 -15.77
CA GLY A 26 -23.58 33.41 -15.15
C GLY A 26 -23.72 32.85 -13.74
N THR A 27 -23.61 33.72 -12.76
CA THR A 27 -23.63 33.45 -11.32
C THR A 27 -24.96 32.85 -10.87
N GLY A 28 -24.91 31.80 -10.04
CA GLY A 28 -26.07 31.27 -9.30
C GLY A 28 -25.68 30.93 -7.87
N ARG A 29 -25.57 31.95 -7.01
CA ARG A 29 -25.68 31.77 -5.56
C ARG A 29 -27.16 31.77 -5.21
N GLU A 30 -27.69 30.65 -4.75
CA GLU A 30 -28.92 30.64 -3.97
C GLU A 30 -28.62 30.19 -2.54
N SER A 31 -28.54 31.19 -1.68
CA SER A 31 -28.69 31.09 -0.25
C SER A 31 -30.17 30.91 0.10
N PHE A 32 -30.54 29.80 0.74
CA PHE A 32 -31.80 29.70 1.46
C PHE A 32 -31.64 29.10 2.87
N ARG A 33 -31.54 30.04 3.81
CA ARG A 33 -32.22 30.12 5.12
C ARG A 33 -32.36 28.85 5.97
N CYS A 34 -31.57 28.84 7.05
CA CYS A 34 -31.97 28.27 8.34
C CYS A 34 -33.12 29.08 8.97
N GLY A 35 -34.14 28.37 9.47
CA GLY A 35 -35.23 28.87 10.31
C GLY A 35 -36.37 27.85 10.28
N GLY A 36 -36.97 27.41 11.38
CA GLY A 36 -36.87 27.83 12.75
C GLY A 36 -37.51 26.80 13.67
N PHE A 37 -37.04 26.84 14.91
CA PHE A 37 -37.50 26.15 16.09
C PHE A 37 -38.97 26.53 16.41
N SER A 38 -39.86 25.56 16.59
CA SER A 38 -41.16 25.79 17.22
C SER A 38 -41.51 24.66 18.17
N ARG A 39 -41.43 24.98 19.47
CA ARG A 39 -42.00 24.21 20.58
C ARG A 39 -43.50 24.54 20.70
N ARG A 40 -44.32 23.51 20.96
CA ARG A 40 -45.57 23.46 21.77
C ARG A 40 -46.21 22.09 21.45
N GLY A 41 -46.59 21.18 22.35
CA GLY A 41 -46.72 21.18 23.80
C GLY A 41 -48.10 20.62 24.20
N ARG A 42 -48.12 19.46 24.89
CA ARG A 42 -49.21 18.86 25.71
C ARG A 42 -50.39 18.21 24.95
N GLY A 43 -51.02 17.11 25.39
CA GLY A 43 -50.95 16.31 26.61
C GLY A 43 -51.65 14.95 26.37
N LEU A 44 -51.21 13.88 27.04
CA LEU A 44 -51.84 13.27 28.24
C LEU A 44 -52.79 12.12 27.91
N SER A 45 -52.37 10.89 28.27
CA SER A 45 -53.18 9.86 28.94
C SER A 45 -52.23 8.75 29.46
N ARG A 46 -51.99 8.73 30.78
CA ARG A 46 -51.48 7.57 31.56
C ARG A 46 -52.71 6.73 32.02
N PRO A 47 -52.64 5.72 32.92
CA PRO A 47 -51.51 4.94 33.49
C PRO A 47 -51.80 3.41 33.60
N LEU A 48 -50.81 2.65 34.10
CA LEU A 48 -50.89 1.60 35.17
C LEU A 48 -49.44 1.06 35.33
N ALA A 49 -48.61 1.60 36.23
CA ALA A 49 -48.49 1.31 37.66
C ALA A 49 -48.20 -0.17 37.99
N ASN A 50 -46.98 -0.48 38.42
CA ASN A 50 -46.80 -0.88 39.82
C ASN A 50 -45.39 -0.57 40.33
N GLU A 51 -45.38 0.07 41.49
CA GLU A 51 -44.25 0.40 42.37
C GLU A 51 -43.66 -0.87 43.01
N ILE A 52 -42.44 -0.77 43.54
CA ILE A 52 -42.19 -0.93 44.98
C ILE A 52 -40.88 -0.21 45.36
N VAL A 53 -40.99 0.53 46.46
CA VAL A 53 -40.05 1.40 47.16
C VAL A 53 -39.19 0.62 48.17
N ASN A 54 -37.92 1.00 48.34
CA ASN A 54 -37.29 1.50 49.59
C ASN A 54 -35.76 1.51 49.41
N SER A 55 -35.10 2.67 49.40
CA SER A 55 -34.56 3.38 50.57
C SER A 55 -33.57 2.55 51.40
N SER A 56 -32.29 2.94 51.39
CA SER A 56 -31.56 3.41 52.57
C SER A 56 -30.06 3.54 52.26
N SER A 57 -29.50 4.56 52.88
CA SER A 57 -28.13 5.06 52.82
C SER A 57 -27.10 4.18 53.53
N ARG A 58 -25.82 4.41 53.17
CA ARG A 58 -24.57 4.29 53.95
C ARG A 58 -23.65 3.12 53.61
N THR A 59 -22.44 3.53 53.21
CA THR A 59 -21.10 3.08 53.65
C THR A 59 -20.75 1.59 53.63
N GLY A 60 -19.57 1.31 53.09
CA GLY A 60 -18.92 0.00 53.10
C GLY A 60 -18.89 -0.53 51.67
N GLY A 61 -17.75 -0.49 50.98
CA GLY A 61 -16.61 -1.29 51.38
C GLY A 61 -17.03 -2.75 51.35
N HIS A 62 -17.20 -3.31 50.15
CA HIS A 62 -17.49 -4.73 50.01
C HIS A 62 -16.39 -5.43 49.20
N PRO A 63 -15.76 -6.45 49.78
CA PRO A 63 -14.84 -7.36 49.11
C PRO A 63 -15.65 -8.38 48.33
N CYS A 64 -15.20 -8.70 47.12
CA CYS A 64 -15.66 -9.87 46.37
C CYS A 64 -14.42 -10.63 45.93
N CYS A 65 -14.02 -11.59 46.75
CA CYS A 65 -13.91 -13.00 46.37
C CYS A 65 -13.22 -13.77 47.49
N GLY A 66 -14.04 -14.34 48.38
CA GLY A 66 -13.66 -15.54 49.10
C GLY A 66 -14.07 -16.74 48.24
N ALA A 67 -13.08 -17.55 47.84
CA ALA A 67 -13.25 -18.94 47.47
C ALA A 67 -12.01 -19.69 47.99
N GLU A 68 -12.24 -20.63 48.89
CA GLU A 68 -11.27 -21.56 49.49
C GLU A 68 -10.77 -22.61 48.47
N PRO A 69 -9.69 -23.36 48.77
CA PRO A 69 -8.72 -23.83 47.78
C PRO A 69 -9.02 -25.22 47.23
N GLY A 70 -8.62 -25.43 45.98
CA GLY A 70 -8.65 -26.75 45.35
C GLY A 70 -7.81 -26.81 44.08
N GLY A 71 -6.51 -27.02 44.25
CA GLY A 71 -5.67 -27.81 43.35
C GLY A 71 -5.34 -27.27 41.95
N GLY A 72 -4.04 -27.11 41.69
CA GLY A 72 -3.46 -27.67 40.46
C GLY A 72 -3.04 -26.69 39.38
N LEU A 73 -1.73 -26.44 39.38
CA LEU A 73 -0.87 -26.24 38.20
C LEU A 73 -1.05 -24.94 37.41
N GLY A 74 -0.15 -24.00 37.72
CA GLY A 74 0.90 -23.69 36.76
C GLY A 74 0.66 -22.52 35.82
N GLU A 75 0.80 -21.30 36.32
CA GLU A 75 1.42 -20.19 35.59
C GLU A 75 1.67 -19.07 36.59
N TYR A 76 2.84 -18.41 36.56
CA TYR A 76 2.86 -16.96 36.28
C TYR A 76 4.28 -16.38 36.33
N LEU A 77 4.57 -15.63 35.27
CA LEU A 77 5.65 -14.67 35.12
C LEU A 77 5.73 -13.67 36.28
N LYS A 78 6.95 -13.19 36.56
CA LYS A 78 7.36 -11.76 36.52
C LYS A 78 8.56 -11.53 37.44
N SER A 79 9.71 -11.16 36.88
CA SER A 79 10.65 -10.19 37.48
C SER A 79 11.91 -10.08 36.61
N THR A 80 11.89 -9.14 35.67
CA THR A 80 13.11 -8.59 35.07
C THR A 80 13.54 -7.44 35.95
N VAL A 81 14.55 -7.66 36.81
CA VAL A 81 15.26 -6.58 37.50
C VAL A 81 16.52 -6.26 36.68
N PRO A 82 16.78 -4.99 36.33
CA PRO A 82 17.94 -4.63 35.55
C PRO A 82 19.25 -4.79 36.31
N CYS A 83 20.30 -5.08 35.53
CA CYS A 83 21.68 -5.26 35.91
C CYS A 83 22.32 -3.95 36.42
N SER A 84 22.13 -3.65 37.69
CA SER A 84 23.02 -2.81 38.52
C SER A 84 22.44 -2.83 39.93
N ILE A 85 23.29 -2.98 40.95
CA ILE A 85 22.96 -3.11 42.39
C ILE A 85 22.97 -4.56 42.86
N LEU A 86 24.18 -5.09 43.12
CA LEU A 86 24.56 -5.85 44.32
C LEU A 86 26.00 -6.37 44.17
N TRP A 87 26.96 -5.44 44.14
CA TRP A 87 28.33 -5.75 44.58
C TRP A 87 28.36 -5.60 46.10
N ARG A 88 28.12 -6.70 46.82
CA ARG A 88 28.50 -6.91 48.23
C ARG A 88 27.94 -8.24 48.72
N ALA A 89 28.71 -9.30 48.54
CA ALA A 89 28.95 -10.36 49.54
C ALA A 89 29.85 -11.40 48.88
N GLY A 90 30.87 -11.83 49.62
CA GLY A 90 31.95 -12.67 49.15
C GLY A 90 31.46 -13.95 48.47
N CYS A 91 32.17 -14.28 47.40
CA CYS A 91 32.16 -15.57 46.73
C CYS A 91 32.85 -16.60 47.65
N PRO A 92 32.20 -17.71 48.02
CA PRO A 92 32.92 -18.94 48.27
C PRO A 92 32.52 -19.99 47.23
N VAL A 93 33.44 -20.94 47.04
CA VAL A 93 33.35 -22.14 46.21
C VAL A 93 33.62 -21.96 44.72
N GLY A 94 34.87 -22.33 44.38
CA GLY A 94 35.31 -22.49 43.01
C GLY A 94 34.55 -23.60 42.31
N LEU A 95 33.71 -23.22 41.36
CA LEU A 95 33.56 -23.96 40.12
C LEU A 95 34.12 -23.06 39.03
N ARG A 96 35.14 -23.56 38.32
CA ARG A 96 35.54 -23.01 37.03
C ARG A 96 34.30 -23.03 36.15
N SER A 97 33.64 -21.88 36.05
CA SER A 97 32.55 -21.67 35.12
C SER A 97 33.12 -21.85 33.73
N VAL A 98 32.93 -23.04 33.17
CA VAL A 98 33.01 -23.26 31.74
C VAL A 98 31.90 -22.40 31.18
N CYS A 99 32.26 -21.15 30.86
CA CYS A 99 31.44 -20.26 30.09
C CYS A 99 31.30 -20.95 28.74
N LEU A 100 30.27 -21.80 28.63
CA LEU A 100 29.79 -22.35 27.38
C LEU A 100 29.44 -21.12 26.56
N THR A 101 30.41 -20.69 25.77
CA THR A 101 30.19 -19.82 24.63
C THR A 101 29.35 -20.66 23.68
N TYR A 102 28.04 -20.66 23.92
CA TYR A 102 27.11 -21.14 22.93
C TYR A 102 27.45 -20.37 21.67
N PRO A 103 27.86 -21.04 20.58
CA PRO A 103 28.02 -20.36 19.32
C PRO A 103 26.64 -19.77 19.04
N VAL A 104 26.54 -18.45 19.07
CA VAL A 104 25.37 -17.76 18.53
C VAL A 104 25.39 -18.16 17.06
N ALA A 105 24.58 -19.18 16.74
CA ALA A 105 24.42 -19.64 15.38
C ALA A 105 24.14 -18.39 14.56
N ARG A 106 25.00 -18.10 13.59
CA ARG A 106 24.82 -16.98 12.69
C ARG A 106 23.41 -17.11 12.14
N MET A 107 22.52 -16.22 12.59
CA MET A 107 21.16 -16.16 12.07
C MET A 107 21.30 -16.09 10.55
N PRO A 108 20.60 -16.93 9.77
CA PRO A 108 20.70 -16.87 8.33
C PRO A 108 20.40 -15.43 7.95
N THR A 109 21.36 -14.75 7.35
CA THR A 109 21.17 -13.42 6.80
C THR A 109 20.05 -13.58 5.79
N THR A 110 18.84 -13.14 6.16
CA THR A 110 17.65 -13.27 5.29
C THR A 110 18.04 -12.67 3.95
N GLN A 111 18.19 -13.51 2.94
CA GLN A 111 18.46 -13.04 1.60
C GLN A 111 17.24 -12.25 1.17
N THR A 112 17.37 -10.93 1.20
CA THR A 112 16.33 -10.01 0.78
C THR A 112 16.03 -10.26 -0.69
N THR A 113 14.83 -10.76 -0.99
CA THR A 113 14.32 -10.95 -2.36
C THR A 113 14.50 -9.65 -3.15
N LYS A 114 15.21 -9.73 -4.27
CA LYS A 114 15.40 -8.61 -5.18
C LYS A 114 14.17 -8.51 -6.08
N ILE A 115 13.65 -7.31 -6.26
CA ILE A 115 12.47 -7.03 -7.10
C ILE A 115 12.78 -7.40 -8.55
N SER A 116 14.00 -7.11 -9.02
CA SER A 116 14.46 -7.46 -10.36
C SER A 116 14.57 -8.97 -10.64
N GLN A 117 14.45 -9.83 -9.60
CA GLN A 117 14.42 -11.29 -9.74
C GLN A 117 13.00 -11.85 -9.74
N LEU A 118 11.99 -11.02 -9.45
CA LEU A 118 10.57 -11.41 -9.49
C LEU A 118 9.92 -11.07 -10.84
N LEU A 119 10.64 -10.36 -11.71
CA LEU A 119 10.14 -9.87 -13.00
C LEU A 119 10.88 -10.54 -14.13
N ASP A 120 10.13 -11.20 -15.00
CA ASP A 120 10.59 -11.64 -16.31
C ASP A 120 10.13 -10.65 -17.38
N PRO A 121 10.84 -10.54 -18.53
CA PRO A 121 10.43 -9.66 -19.62
C PRO A 121 8.99 -9.89 -20.11
N GLU A 122 8.50 -11.12 -20.00
CA GLU A 122 7.13 -11.50 -20.37
C GLU A 122 6.07 -10.92 -19.42
N HIS A 123 6.46 -10.58 -18.19
CA HIS A 123 5.60 -9.99 -17.16
C HIS A 123 5.74 -8.45 -17.06
N VAL A 124 6.28 -7.83 -18.10
CA VAL A 124 6.46 -6.38 -18.20
C VAL A 124 5.68 -5.87 -19.40
N ARG A 125 4.84 -4.85 -19.18
CA ARG A 125 4.19 -4.08 -20.23
C ARG A 125 4.64 -2.63 -20.14
N ILE A 126 4.68 -1.96 -21.28
CA ILE A 126 5.08 -0.57 -21.40
C ILE A 126 4.00 0.12 -22.20
N GLY A 127 3.51 1.26 -21.73
CA GLY A 127 2.51 2.04 -22.45
C GLY A 127 1.14 1.35 -22.53
N LEU A 128 0.57 0.96 -21.38
CA LEU A 128 -0.83 0.55 -21.34
C LEU A 128 -1.73 1.77 -21.61
N ALA A 129 -2.62 1.65 -22.59
CA ALA A 129 -3.56 2.70 -22.99
C ALA A 129 -4.94 2.58 -22.31
N GLU A 130 -4.99 1.96 -21.12
CA GLU A 130 -6.25 1.69 -20.44
C GLU A 130 -6.81 2.97 -19.76
N PRO A 131 -8.11 3.28 -19.92
CA PRO A 131 -8.67 4.58 -19.58
C PRO A 131 -9.05 4.74 -18.10
N SER A 132 -8.98 3.66 -17.30
CA SER A 132 -9.47 3.67 -15.91
C SER A 132 -8.63 2.80 -15.01
N LYS A 133 -8.64 3.11 -13.71
CA LYS A 133 -7.98 2.31 -12.67
C LYS A 133 -8.29 0.82 -12.79
N ASN A 134 -9.57 0.46 -12.90
CA ASN A 134 -9.98 -0.93 -12.93
C ASN A 134 -9.48 -1.63 -14.20
N ALA A 135 -9.53 -0.96 -15.35
CA ALA A 135 -9.03 -1.50 -16.61
C ALA A 135 -7.51 -1.70 -16.58
N VAL A 136 -6.75 -0.76 -16.01
CA VAL A 136 -5.29 -0.91 -15.83
C VAL A 136 -4.96 -2.09 -14.90
N ILE A 137 -5.67 -2.23 -13.78
CA ILE A 137 -5.48 -3.35 -12.86
C ILE A 137 -5.78 -4.67 -13.57
N ASP A 138 -6.86 -4.73 -14.34
CA ASP A 138 -7.28 -5.92 -15.06
C ASP A 138 -6.24 -6.35 -16.11
N ALA A 139 -5.83 -5.40 -16.95
CA ALA A 139 -4.77 -5.60 -17.93
C ALA A 139 -3.46 -6.05 -17.28
N LEU A 140 -3.11 -5.50 -16.12
CA LEU A 140 -1.91 -5.90 -15.37
C LEU A 140 -2.01 -7.30 -14.77
N VAL A 141 -3.21 -7.76 -14.38
CA VAL A 141 -3.43 -9.15 -13.96
C VAL A 141 -3.32 -10.08 -15.16
N ASP A 142 -3.82 -9.72 -16.34
CA ASP A 142 -3.70 -10.52 -17.56
C ASP A 142 -2.25 -10.76 -18.01
N VAL A 143 -1.33 -9.88 -17.61
CA VAL A 143 0.11 -10.09 -17.81
C VAL A 143 0.62 -11.36 -17.13
N LEU A 144 -0.04 -11.83 -16.06
CA LEU A 144 0.30 -13.07 -15.36
C LEU A 144 -0.39 -14.32 -15.95
N ALA A 145 -1.13 -14.19 -17.05
CA ALA A 145 -1.76 -15.33 -17.70
C ALA A 145 -0.71 -16.37 -18.12
N GLY A 146 -0.95 -17.64 -17.76
CA GLY A 146 -0.03 -18.74 -18.06
C GLY A 146 1.20 -18.82 -17.14
N HIS A 147 1.35 -17.93 -16.16
CA HIS A 147 2.45 -17.99 -15.19
C HIS A 147 2.39 -19.29 -14.37
N GLY A 148 3.44 -20.11 -14.38
CA GLY A 148 3.42 -21.47 -13.78
C GLY A 148 3.17 -21.53 -12.27
N ALA A 149 3.36 -20.41 -11.56
CA ALA A 149 3.02 -20.28 -10.14
C ALA A 149 1.56 -19.84 -9.84
N ILE A 150 0.76 -19.54 -10.87
CA ILE A 150 -0.65 -19.14 -10.74
C ILE A 150 -1.53 -20.29 -11.24
N SER A 151 -2.39 -20.82 -10.36
CA SER A 151 -3.31 -21.92 -10.71
C SER A 151 -4.60 -21.42 -11.36
N ARG A 152 -5.14 -20.30 -10.89
CA ARG A 152 -6.42 -19.71 -11.35
C ARG A 152 -6.31 -18.19 -11.39
N LEU A 153 -6.27 -17.63 -12.60
CA LEU A 153 -6.10 -16.18 -12.80
C LEU A 153 -7.29 -15.38 -12.26
N ASP A 154 -8.51 -15.87 -12.43
CA ASP A 154 -9.71 -15.19 -11.95
C ASP A 154 -9.76 -15.07 -10.43
N ASP A 155 -9.23 -16.05 -9.71
CA ASP A 155 -9.13 -16.00 -8.25
C ASP A 155 -8.08 -14.96 -7.81
N VAL A 156 -7.01 -14.77 -8.58
CA VAL A 156 -6.02 -13.69 -8.37
C VAL A 156 -6.67 -12.33 -8.62
N ARG A 157 -7.36 -12.18 -9.75
CA ARG A 157 -8.11 -10.98 -10.12
C ARG A 157 -9.10 -10.58 -9.03
N ALA A 158 -9.94 -11.51 -8.59
CA ALA A 158 -10.90 -11.27 -7.51
C ALA A 158 -10.22 -10.84 -6.20
N ALA A 159 -9.11 -11.48 -5.83
CA ALA A 159 -8.36 -11.14 -4.62
C ALA A 159 -7.74 -9.72 -4.69
N ILE A 160 -7.26 -9.31 -5.87
CA ILE A 160 -6.71 -7.97 -6.11
C ILE A 160 -7.81 -6.91 -5.97
N PHE A 161 -8.94 -7.08 -6.66
CA PHE A 161 -10.06 -6.13 -6.58
C PHE A 161 -10.63 -6.05 -5.16
N ALA A 162 -10.80 -7.18 -4.47
CA ALA A 162 -11.24 -7.19 -3.07
C ALA A 162 -10.26 -6.47 -2.12
N ARG A 163 -8.97 -6.38 -2.45
CA ARG A 163 -7.99 -5.58 -1.70
C ARG A 163 -8.08 -4.10 -2.06
N GLU A 164 -8.23 -3.78 -3.33
CA GLU A 164 -8.33 -2.40 -3.85
C GLU A 164 -9.60 -1.69 -3.36
N GLU A 165 -10.73 -2.39 -3.30
CA GLU A 165 -12.01 -1.84 -2.82
C GLU A 165 -11.96 -1.38 -1.35
N LYS A 166 -11.15 -2.05 -0.52
CA LYS A 166 -11.00 -1.67 0.90
C LYS A 166 -10.31 -0.32 1.06
N MET A 167 -9.30 -0.08 0.23
CA MET A 167 -8.51 1.14 0.21
C MET A 167 -7.62 1.10 -1.02
N SER A 168 -7.55 2.22 -1.71
CA SER A 168 -6.66 2.41 -2.86
C SER A 168 -5.24 1.94 -2.59
N THR A 169 -4.66 1.26 -3.57
CA THR A 169 -3.24 0.86 -3.56
C THR A 169 -2.34 1.87 -4.28
N GLY A 170 -2.85 3.06 -4.59
CA GLY A 170 -2.05 4.20 -5.03
C GLY A 170 -1.18 4.73 -3.89
N VAL A 171 0.12 4.45 -3.95
CA VAL A 171 1.10 4.81 -2.91
C VAL A 171 1.53 6.28 -3.01
N GLY A 172 1.29 6.91 -4.16
CA GLY A 172 1.68 8.27 -4.50
C GLY A 172 2.97 8.33 -5.32
N LYS A 173 3.36 9.54 -5.71
CA LYS A 173 4.49 9.84 -6.61
C LYS A 173 4.37 9.10 -7.96
N GLY A 174 3.15 8.95 -8.45
CA GLY A 174 2.86 8.25 -9.70
C GLY A 174 2.97 6.72 -9.63
N LEU A 175 3.01 6.11 -8.43
CA LEU A 175 3.09 4.67 -8.22
C LEU A 175 1.77 4.05 -7.72
N GLY A 176 1.29 3.03 -8.41
CA GLY A 176 0.26 2.10 -7.95
C GLY A 176 0.87 0.74 -7.60
N LEU A 177 0.48 0.15 -6.47
CA LEU A 177 0.91 -1.20 -6.06
C LEU A 177 -0.29 -2.15 -5.83
N PRO A 178 -1.05 -2.52 -6.86
CA PRO A 178 -2.04 -3.58 -6.74
C PRO A 178 -1.39 -4.83 -6.14
N HIS A 179 -1.94 -5.37 -5.06
CA HIS A 179 -1.35 -6.53 -4.41
C HIS A 179 -2.39 -7.38 -3.71
N ALA A 180 -2.16 -8.69 -3.68
CA ALA A 180 -3.02 -9.61 -2.98
C ALA A 180 -2.23 -10.83 -2.50
N LYS A 181 -2.80 -11.47 -1.49
CA LYS A 181 -2.43 -12.82 -1.10
C LYS A 181 -3.59 -13.74 -1.44
N THR A 182 -3.30 -14.89 -2.04
CA THR A 182 -4.33 -15.81 -2.53
C THR A 182 -3.80 -17.24 -2.56
N PRO A 183 -4.62 -18.26 -2.25
CA PRO A 183 -4.25 -19.66 -2.45
C PRO A 183 -4.02 -20.02 -3.93
N ALA A 184 -4.45 -19.16 -4.87
CA ALA A 184 -4.20 -19.35 -6.29
C ALA A 184 -2.73 -19.14 -6.69
N ALA A 185 -1.89 -18.60 -5.80
CA ALA A 185 -0.47 -18.37 -6.04
C ALA A 185 0.39 -19.29 -5.16
N SER A 186 1.18 -20.16 -5.78
CA SER A 186 2.09 -21.07 -5.06
C SER A 186 3.41 -20.41 -4.64
N ASN A 187 3.78 -19.31 -5.30
CA ASN A 187 4.96 -18.50 -5.01
C ASN A 187 4.64 -17.01 -5.14
N THR A 188 5.53 -16.16 -4.62
CA THR A 188 5.42 -14.71 -4.86
C THR A 188 5.80 -14.39 -6.29
N VAL A 189 4.90 -13.73 -7.01
CA VAL A 189 5.07 -13.30 -8.41
C VAL A 189 4.81 -11.81 -8.54
N ALA A 190 5.42 -11.18 -9.53
CA ALA A 190 5.22 -9.77 -9.82
C ALA A 190 5.00 -9.52 -11.31
N ALA A 191 4.26 -8.46 -11.61
CA ALA A 191 4.18 -7.88 -12.95
C ALA A 191 4.42 -6.38 -12.88
N PHE A 192 4.86 -5.79 -13.97
CA PHE A 192 5.12 -4.36 -14.08
C PHE A 192 4.42 -3.79 -15.30
N ALA A 193 3.88 -2.58 -15.15
CA ALA A 193 3.41 -1.79 -16.28
C ALA A 193 3.76 -0.31 -16.12
N THR A 194 3.97 0.36 -17.25
CA THR A 194 3.71 1.80 -17.36
C THR A 194 2.43 2.04 -18.15
N THR A 195 1.75 3.16 -17.92
CA THR A 195 0.63 3.62 -18.75
C THR A 195 1.10 4.72 -19.71
N ASP A 196 0.44 4.83 -20.87
CA ASP A 196 0.74 5.90 -21.83
C ASP A 196 0.35 7.28 -21.27
N GLU A 197 -0.79 7.34 -20.61
CA GLU A 197 -1.31 8.54 -19.95
C GLU A 197 -1.42 8.30 -18.44
N PRO A 198 -1.25 9.34 -17.61
CA PRO A 198 -1.48 9.22 -16.16
C PRO A 198 -2.93 8.86 -15.85
N VAL A 199 -3.14 7.83 -15.03
CA VAL A 199 -4.47 7.34 -14.65
C VAL A 199 -4.80 7.76 -13.22
N ASP A 200 -6.00 8.31 -13.01
CA ASP A 200 -6.52 8.55 -11.67
C ASP A 200 -6.70 7.21 -10.95
N PHE A 201 -5.84 6.99 -9.96
CA PHE A 201 -5.80 5.77 -9.17
C PHE A 201 -6.39 5.97 -7.77
N GLY A 202 -6.79 7.20 -7.41
CA GLY A 202 -7.09 7.58 -6.03
C GLY A 202 -5.86 7.41 -5.12
N ALA A 203 -4.69 7.88 -5.55
CA ALA A 203 -3.47 7.78 -4.77
C ALA A 203 -3.52 8.67 -3.52
N VAL A 204 -2.74 8.34 -2.49
CA VAL A 204 -2.75 9.06 -1.20
C VAL A 204 -2.37 10.54 -1.29
N ASP A 205 -1.65 10.93 -2.35
CA ASP A 205 -1.21 12.31 -2.62
C ASP A 205 -2.00 12.97 -3.75
N ASP A 206 -3.10 12.35 -4.20
CA ASP A 206 -3.92 12.78 -5.33
C ASP A 206 -3.16 12.94 -6.66
N VAL A 207 -1.96 12.34 -6.77
CA VAL A 207 -1.17 12.32 -8.00
C VAL A 207 -1.56 11.11 -8.85
N PRO A 208 -1.94 11.29 -10.13
CA PRO A 208 -2.22 10.19 -11.05
C PRO A 208 -1.05 9.22 -11.18
N VAL A 209 -1.36 7.94 -11.37
CA VAL A 209 -0.37 6.85 -11.47
C VAL A 209 0.01 6.63 -12.92
N GLN A 210 1.31 6.47 -13.16
CA GLN A 210 1.86 6.00 -14.46
C GLN A 210 2.72 4.76 -14.33
N ILE A 211 3.17 4.42 -13.12
CA ILE A 211 3.99 3.23 -12.86
C ILE A 211 3.19 2.29 -11.97
N LEU A 212 2.99 1.06 -12.43
CA LEU A 212 2.31 0.02 -11.67
C LEU A 212 3.23 -1.18 -11.46
N LEU A 213 3.19 -1.70 -10.24
CA LEU A 213 3.88 -2.94 -9.91
C LEU A 213 2.93 -3.84 -9.12
N LEU A 214 2.44 -4.88 -9.78
CA LEU A 214 1.56 -5.89 -9.22
C LEU A 214 2.38 -6.89 -8.40
N LEU A 215 1.89 -7.25 -7.22
CA LEU A 215 2.51 -8.28 -6.38
C LEU A 215 1.46 -9.28 -5.88
N VAL A 216 1.61 -10.54 -6.25
CA VAL A 216 0.73 -11.62 -5.81
C VAL A 216 1.56 -12.64 -5.05
N GLY A 217 1.02 -13.21 -3.98
CA GLY A 217 1.72 -14.29 -3.30
C GLY A 217 0.82 -15.21 -2.47
N PRO A 218 1.39 -16.29 -1.93
CA PRO A 218 0.71 -17.22 -1.05
C PRO A 218 0.29 -16.57 0.28
N GLU A 219 -0.71 -17.14 0.95
CA GLU A 219 -1.26 -16.59 2.20
C GLU A 219 -0.31 -16.72 3.40
N GLU A 220 0.56 -17.72 3.35
CA GLU A 220 1.50 -18.14 4.38
C GLU A 220 2.68 -17.14 4.52
N HIS A 221 3.04 -16.44 3.44
CA HIS A 221 4.26 -15.63 3.36
C HIS A 221 4.03 -14.13 3.65
N LYS A 222 3.23 -13.80 4.67
CA LYS A 222 2.82 -12.41 4.98
C LYS A 222 4.00 -11.47 5.21
N SER A 223 4.99 -11.88 5.99
CA SER A 223 6.12 -11.03 6.37
C SER A 223 7.02 -10.70 5.18
N GLN A 224 7.22 -11.65 4.27
CA GLN A 224 7.98 -11.46 3.04
C GLN A 224 7.25 -10.51 2.09
N HIS A 225 5.92 -10.68 1.93
CA HIS A 225 5.10 -9.84 1.06
C HIS A 225 5.19 -8.36 1.45
N VAL A 226 5.01 -8.04 2.74
CA VAL A 226 5.12 -6.65 3.25
C VAL A 226 6.54 -6.08 3.08
N LYS A 227 7.58 -6.90 3.28
CA LYS A 227 8.97 -6.49 3.06
C LYS A 227 9.22 -6.10 1.59
N ILE A 228 8.66 -6.85 0.64
CA ILE A 228 8.79 -6.57 -0.80
C ILE A 228 8.06 -5.25 -1.14
N LEU A 229 6.82 -5.07 -0.69
CA LEU A 229 6.07 -3.82 -0.89
C LEU A 229 6.83 -2.59 -0.38
N GLY A 230 7.37 -2.65 0.84
CA GLY A 230 8.16 -1.56 1.40
C GLY A 230 9.47 -1.30 0.64
N ARG A 231 10.06 -2.32 0.00
CA ARG A 231 11.23 -2.12 -0.88
C ARG A 231 10.83 -1.44 -2.18
N ILE A 232 9.74 -1.85 -2.81
CA ILE A 232 9.25 -1.25 -4.06
C ILE A 232 8.94 0.23 -3.83
N SER A 233 8.18 0.57 -2.79
CA SER A 233 7.82 1.96 -2.47
C SER A 233 9.05 2.85 -2.27
N ARG A 234 10.09 2.37 -1.56
CA ARG A 234 11.35 3.11 -1.37
C ARG A 234 12.15 3.27 -2.67
N LEU A 235 12.19 2.22 -3.49
CA LEU A 235 12.91 2.20 -4.75
C LEU A 235 12.33 3.23 -5.71
N VAL A 236 11.02 3.15 -5.95
CA VAL A 236 10.30 4.02 -6.89
C VAL A 236 10.07 5.43 -6.32
N SER A 237 10.22 5.64 -5.00
CA SER A 237 10.22 6.99 -4.42
C SER A 237 11.37 7.88 -4.91
N ARG A 238 12.43 7.32 -5.52
CA ARG A 238 13.56 8.08 -6.07
C ARG A 238 13.18 8.61 -7.46
N GLU A 239 13.10 9.93 -7.58
CA GLU A 239 12.73 10.62 -8.81
C GLU A 239 13.59 10.22 -10.04
N PRO A 240 14.93 10.17 -9.96
CA PRO A 240 15.74 9.76 -11.11
C PRO A 240 15.48 8.32 -11.57
N LEU A 241 14.98 7.45 -10.69
CA LEU A 241 14.59 6.11 -11.08
C LEU A 241 13.24 6.11 -11.79
N ARG A 242 12.27 6.91 -11.33
CA ARG A 242 10.95 6.99 -11.96
C ARG A 242 11.03 7.48 -13.39
N GLU A 243 11.76 8.57 -13.62
CA GLU A 243 11.98 9.12 -14.96
C GLU A 243 12.54 8.04 -15.90
N ARG A 244 13.60 7.36 -15.46
CA ARG A 244 14.20 6.26 -16.22
C ARG A 244 13.29 5.04 -16.43
N LEU A 245 12.29 4.82 -15.57
CA LEU A 245 11.29 3.76 -15.76
C LEU A 245 10.24 4.18 -16.77
N LEU A 246 9.86 5.47 -16.80
CA LEU A 246 8.93 6.04 -17.77
C LEU A 246 9.56 6.15 -19.17
N ASP A 247 10.85 6.46 -19.25
CA ASP A 247 11.60 6.54 -20.51
C ASP A 247 12.01 5.18 -21.10
N ALA A 248 11.75 4.08 -20.37
CA ALA A 248 12.19 2.76 -20.80
C ALA A 248 11.32 2.22 -21.94
N GLU A 249 11.91 2.03 -23.11
CA GLU A 249 11.20 1.52 -24.31
C GLU A 249 11.11 -0.01 -24.39
N THR A 250 11.82 -0.75 -23.51
CA THR A 250 11.85 -2.22 -23.57
C THR A 250 11.71 -2.88 -22.20
N PRO A 251 11.08 -4.06 -22.10
CA PRO A 251 11.02 -4.84 -20.87
C PRO A 251 12.37 -5.08 -20.19
N LYS A 252 13.41 -5.32 -21.00
CA LYS A 252 14.77 -5.53 -20.51
C LYS A 252 15.35 -4.25 -19.90
N ALA A 253 15.07 -3.08 -20.49
CA ALA A 253 15.50 -1.79 -19.95
C ALA A 253 14.84 -1.50 -18.60
N VAL A 254 13.54 -1.79 -18.45
CA VAL A 254 12.82 -1.69 -17.16
C VAL A 254 13.51 -2.54 -16.09
N ILE A 255 13.73 -3.84 -16.37
CA ILE A 255 14.35 -4.76 -15.41
C ILE A 255 15.79 -4.32 -15.07
N LYS A 256 16.55 -3.82 -16.05
CA LYS A 256 17.90 -3.25 -15.84
C LYS A 256 17.85 -2.03 -14.92
N THR A 257 16.94 -1.10 -15.18
CA THR A 257 16.76 0.12 -14.36
C THR A 257 16.38 -0.24 -12.92
N LEU A 258 15.44 -1.16 -12.70
CA LEU A 258 15.10 -1.64 -11.36
C LEU A 258 16.31 -2.27 -10.66
N ARG A 259 17.07 -3.12 -11.35
CA ARG A 259 18.27 -3.77 -10.81
C ARG A 259 19.34 -2.76 -10.36
N GLU A 260 19.60 -1.75 -11.17
CA GLU A 260 20.55 -0.67 -10.85
C GLU A 260 20.06 0.16 -9.65
N GLY A 261 18.77 0.51 -9.62
CA GLY A 261 18.17 1.21 -8.48
C GLY A 261 18.24 0.40 -7.18
N GLU A 262 18.05 -0.91 -7.24
CA GLU A 262 18.21 -1.80 -6.09
C GLU A 262 19.64 -1.84 -5.55
N ALA A 263 20.65 -1.75 -6.42
CA ALA A 263 22.05 -1.67 -6.02
C ALA A 263 22.33 -0.35 -5.27
N ALA A 264 21.78 0.76 -5.77
CA ALA A 264 21.91 2.09 -5.15
C ALA A 264 21.13 2.28 -3.83
N LEU A 265 20.27 1.32 -3.45
CA LEU A 265 19.62 1.29 -2.13
C LEU A 265 20.45 0.54 -1.07
N ARG A 266 21.48 -0.21 -1.49
CA ARG A 266 22.34 -1.00 -0.59
C ARG A 266 23.63 -0.25 -0.22
N SER A 267 24.00 0.79 -0.99
CA SER A 267 25.07 1.75 -0.72
C SER A 267 24.57 2.89 0.15
#